data_AF-A0A803N111-F1
#
_entry.id   AF-A0A803N111-F1
#
_cell.length_a   1.000
_cell.length_b   1.000
_cell.length_c   1.000
_cell.angle_alpha   90.00
_cell.angle_beta   90.00
_cell.angle_gamma   90.00
#
_symmetry.space_group_name_H-M   'P 1'
#
loop_
_entity.id
_entity.type
_entity.pdbx_description
1 polymer ?
#
loop_
_entity_poly.entity_id
_entity_poly.type
_entity_poly.pdbx_seq_one_letter_code
_entity_poly.pdbx_strand_id
1 'polypeptide(L)'
;MMNSLHHHKKWEKLSGQNDWEGLLDPLDIDLRRNIIHYGEKAQACYDTFDSTKISKYAGLANGRPYKYRVTKFLYATSGIALPDAFLFKSLSREAWSKESNFIGYVAVAEDESVAMLERRDIVIAWRGTIQSLEWVNDLQFLQLSASSILGKGDGNDDPKVHEGWYSTRFILRKIRNRHLTKLVQDPK
;
A
#
# COMPACT_ATOMS: atom_id res chain seq x y z
N MET A 1 -38.47 0.41 26.28
CA MET A 1 -37.18 -0.08 25.72
C MET A 1 -36.56 1.07 24.94
N MET A 2 -35.46 1.64 25.43
CA MET A 2 -34.72 2.68 24.71
C MET A 2 -33.88 2.00 23.62
N ASN A 3 -34.19 2.28 22.35
CA ASN A 3 -33.30 1.95 21.23
C ASN A 3 -32.01 2.76 21.41
N SER A 4 -30.92 2.07 21.72
CA SER A 4 -29.56 2.63 21.63
C SER A 4 -29.25 2.86 20.16
N LEU A 5 -29.58 4.05 19.65
CA LEU A 5 -29.07 4.53 18.37
C LEU A 5 -27.58 4.81 18.57
N HIS A 6 -26.74 3.81 18.28
CA HIS A 6 -25.32 4.05 18.07
C HIS A 6 -25.20 5.00 16.88
N HIS A 7 -24.97 6.28 17.14
CA HIS A 7 -24.57 7.23 16.11
C HIS A 7 -23.18 6.84 15.64
N HIS A 8 -23.13 6.06 14.56
CA HIS A 8 -21.88 5.74 13.88
C HIS A 8 -21.19 7.02 13.43
N LYS A 9 -19.90 7.14 13.75
CA LYS A 9 -19.12 8.27 13.26
C LYS A 9 -19.12 8.21 11.74
N LYS A 10 -19.26 9.36 11.08
CA LYS A 10 -19.33 9.47 9.61
C LYS A 10 -18.24 8.66 8.91
N TRP A 11 -17.05 8.66 9.50
CA TRP A 11 -15.88 8.00 9.00
C TRP A 11 -16.01 6.47 8.93
N GLU A 12 -16.77 5.84 9.84
CA GLU A 12 -17.01 4.38 9.84
C GLU A 12 -17.83 3.96 8.62
N LYS A 13 -18.88 4.75 8.30
CA LYS A 13 -19.69 4.56 7.09
C LYS A 13 -18.86 4.73 5.82
N LEU A 14 -18.02 5.78 5.76
CA LEU A 14 -17.12 6.01 4.63
C LEU A 14 -16.07 4.90 4.47
N SER A 15 -15.74 4.19 5.55
CA SER A 15 -14.87 3.02 5.57
C SER A 15 -15.61 1.69 5.34
N GLY A 16 -16.89 1.70 4.96
CA GLY A 16 -17.62 0.51 4.53
C GLY A 16 -18.28 -0.29 5.65
N GLN A 17 -18.51 0.30 6.82
CA GLN A 17 -19.18 -0.39 7.95
C GLN A 17 -20.51 -1.07 7.55
N ASN A 18 -21.25 -0.47 6.62
CA ASN A 18 -22.52 -1.00 6.09
C ASN A 18 -22.41 -1.19 4.57
N ASP A 19 -21.30 -1.75 4.08
CA ASP A 19 -21.08 -2.08 2.67
C ASP A 19 -21.32 -0.91 1.68
N TRP A 20 -21.11 0.33 2.17
CA TRP A 20 -21.41 1.57 1.44
C TRP A 20 -22.85 1.67 0.92
N GLU A 21 -23.82 1.02 1.58
CA GLU A 21 -25.23 1.06 1.21
C GLU A 21 -25.73 2.51 1.07
N GLY A 22 -26.34 2.80 -0.08
CA GLY A 22 -26.87 4.13 -0.41
C GLY A 22 -25.82 5.22 -0.67
N LEU A 23 -24.52 4.88 -0.71
CA LEU A 23 -23.44 5.84 -0.96
C LEU A 23 -22.82 5.73 -2.36
N LEU A 24 -23.09 4.64 -3.10
CA LEU A 24 -22.45 4.37 -4.39
C LEU A 24 -23.22 4.92 -5.59
N ASP A 25 -24.56 4.96 -5.52
CA ASP A 25 -25.41 5.42 -6.63
C ASP A 25 -26.62 6.24 -6.11
N PRO A 26 -26.62 7.58 -6.29
CA PRO A 26 -25.51 8.37 -6.82
C PRO A 26 -24.32 8.39 -5.86
N LEU A 27 -23.10 8.49 -6.39
CA LEU A 27 -21.89 8.48 -5.57
C LEU A 27 -21.88 9.68 -4.61
N ASP A 28 -21.96 9.40 -3.30
CA ASP A 28 -21.87 10.37 -2.22
C ASP A 28 -20.58 11.18 -2.33
N ILE A 29 -20.67 12.50 -2.12
CA ILE A 29 -19.55 13.41 -2.34
C ILE A 29 -18.41 13.19 -1.34
N ASP A 30 -18.73 12.79 -0.11
CA ASP A 30 -17.72 12.53 0.91
C ASP A 30 -17.10 11.15 0.70
N LEU A 31 -17.87 10.16 0.22
CA LEU A 31 -17.31 8.89 -0.23
C LEU A 31 -16.36 9.09 -1.42
N ARG A 32 -16.73 9.90 -2.41
CA ARG A 32 -15.85 10.25 -3.53
C ARG A 32 -14.53 10.84 -3.03
N ARG A 33 -14.58 11.82 -2.13
CA ARG A 33 -13.38 12.44 -1.53
C ARG A 33 -12.54 11.43 -0.76
N ASN A 34 -13.18 10.52 -0.02
CA ASN A 34 -12.51 9.48 0.73
C ASN A 34 -11.80 8.47 -0.21
N ILE A 35 -12.45 8.05 -1.29
CA ILE A 35 -11.86 7.17 -2.31
C ILE A 35 -10.63 7.84 -2.94
N ILE A 36 -10.75 9.11 -3.36
CA ILE A 36 -9.63 9.87 -3.93
C ILE A 36 -8.49 9.97 -2.90
N HIS A 37 -8.79 10.31 -1.65
CA HIS A 37 -7.79 10.43 -0.57
C HIS A 37 -6.95 9.16 -0.38
N TYR A 38 -7.55 7.97 -0.49
CA TYR A 38 -6.82 6.70 -0.42
C TYR A 38 -6.15 6.31 -1.74
N GLY A 39 -6.81 6.56 -2.88
CA GLY A 39 -6.25 6.30 -4.21
C GLY A 39 -4.96 7.10 -4.45
N GLU A 40 -4.92 8.34 -4.00
CA GLU A 40 -3.71 9.14 -4.10
C GLU A 40 -2.55 8.65 -3.19
N LYS A 41 -2.82 7.84 -2.16
CA LYS A 41 -1.75 7.19 -1.36
C LYS A 41 -1.14 6.02 -2.12
N ALA A 42 -1.96 5.30 -2.90
CA ALA A 42 -1.43 4.33 -3.85
C ALA A 42 -0.60 5.02 -4.94
N GLN A 43 -1.06 6.18 -5.44
CA GLN A 43 -0.30 6.97 -6.42
C GLN A 43 1.07 7.41 -5.88
N ALA A 44 1.12 7.86 -4.62
CA ALA A 44 2.36 8.26 -3.97
C ALA A 44 3.44 7.16 -3.94
N CYS A 45 3.06 5.88 -4.02
CA CYS A 45 4.03 4.79 -4.19
C CYS A 45 4.81 4.89 -5.51
N TYR A 46 4.16 5.30 -6.60
CA TYR A 46 4.82 5.48 -7.90
C TYR A 46 5.72 6.70 -7.90
N ASP A 47 5.21 7.83 -7.39
CA ASP A 47 5.96 9.09 -7.32
C ASP A 47 7.24 8.92 -6.46
N THR A 48 7.16 8.11 -5.41
CA THR A 48 8.31 7.81 -4.53
C THR A 48 9.33 6.88 -5.20
N PHE A 49 8.88 5.93 -6.03
CA PHE A 49 9.76 5.00 -6.72
C PHE A 49 10.62 5.69 -7.78
N ASP A 50 10.04 6.63 -8.54
CA ASP A 50 10.74 7.38 -9.58
C ASP A 50 11.62 8.51 -8.98
N SER A 51 11.35 8.93 -7.74
CA SER A 51 12.15 9.96 -7.09
C SER A 51 13.50 9.41 -6.59
N THR A 52 14.60 10.07 -6.97
CA THR A 52 15.94 9.85 -6.40
C THR A 52 16.06 10.26 -4.91
N LYS A 53 14.96 10.76 -4.31
CA LYS A 53 14.91 11.28 -2.93
C LYS A 53 13.69 10.74 -2.19
N ILE A 54 13.88 9.60 -1.53
CA ILE A 54 12.92 9.05 -0.58
C ILE A 54 12.78 10.01 0.62
N SER A 55 11.74 10.85 0.61
CA SER A 55 11.43 11.81 1.68
C SER A 55 10.53 11.19 2.75
N LYS A 56 10.62 11.68 4.00
CA LYS A 56 9.71 11.31 5.11
C LYS A 56 8.22 11.54 4.80
N TYR A 57 7.93 12.37 3.81
CA TYR A 57 6.59 12.69 3.36
C TYR A 57 6.22 12.10 2.00
N ALA A 58 7.14 11.50 1.24
CA ALA A 58 6.85 10.67 0.06
C ALA A 58 5.62 11.11 -0.79
N GLY A 59 5.51 12.39 -1.17
CA GLY A 59 4.37 12.91 -1.97
C GLY A 59 3.04 13.12 -1.21
N LEU A 60 2.95 12.78 0.08
CA LEU A 60 1.73 12.77 0.90
C LEU A 60 1.36 14.12 1.53
N ALA A 61 2.19 15.16 1.40
CA ALA A 61 2.01 16.42 2.16
C ALA A 61 1.59 17.63 1.30
N ASN A 62 1.82 17.62 -0.02
CA ASN A 62 1.63 18.84 -0.81
C ASN A 62 0.15 19.08 -1.15
N GLY A 63 -0.41 20.17 -0.63
CA GLY A 63 -1.75 20.67 -0.98
C GLY A 63 -2.92 19.88 -0.39
N ARG A 64 -2.69 19.04 0.62
CA ARG A 64 -3.70 18.13 1.16
C ARG A 64 -4.07 18.45 2.60
N PRO A 65 -5.35 18.21 3.00
CA PRO A 65 -5.81 18.53 4.35
C PRO A 65 -5.21 17.60 5.42
N TYR A 66 -4.84 16.37 5.04
CA TYR A 66 -4.34 15.37 5.98
C TYR A 66 -2.86 15.08 5.79
N LYS A 67 -2.11 15.20 6.87
CA LYS A 67 -0.69 14.90 6.99
C LYS A 67 -0.49 13.50 7.54
N TYR A 68 0.31 12.73 6.80
CA TYR A 68 0.73 11.39 7.20
C TYR A 68 2.25 11.34 7.27
N ARG A 69 2.76 10.62 8.26
CA ARG A 69 4.18 10.33 8.40
C ARG A 69 4.47 8.90 7.99
N VAL A 70 5.36 8.72 7.02
CA VAL A 70 5.82 7.38 6.65
C VAL A 70 6.71 6.83 7.76
N THR A 71 6.46 5.59 8.16
CA THR A 71 7.13 4.91 9.28
C THR A 71 8.01 3.75 8.83
N LYS A 72 7.59 3.05 7.77
CA LYS A 72 8.26 1.88 7.20
C LYS A 72 8.16 1.90 5.69
N PHE A 73 9.17 1.36 5.04
CA PHE A 73 9.10 0.99 3.63
C PHE A 73 8.94 -0.52 3.51
N LEU A 74 8.08 -0.91 2.59
CA LEU A 74 7.81 -2.29 2.22
C LEU A 74 8.68 -2.64 1.03
N TYR A 75 9.41 -3.75 1.16
CA TYR A 75 10.13 -4.36 0.07
C TYR A 75 9.61 -5.77 -0.14
N ALA A 76 9.64 -6.25 -1.37
CA ALA A 76 9.35 -7.66 -1.65
C ALA A 76 10.41 -8.28 -2.52
N THR A 77 10.59 -9.58 -2.30
CA THR A 77 11.29 -10.52 -3.18
C THR A 77 10.33 -11.66 -3.52
N SER A 78 10.66 -12.49 -4.48
CA SER A 78 9.89 -13.69 -4.80
C SER A 78 10.77 -14.92 -4.71
N GLY A 79 10.20 -16.01 -4.17
CA GLY A 79 10.83 -17.32 -4.20
C GLY A 79 10.74 -18.03 -5.55
N ILE A 80 9.98 -17.47 -6.49
CA ILE A 80 9.84 -17.95 -7.87
C ILE A 80 10.30 -16.87 -8.83
N ALA A 81 10.67 -17.26 -10.05
CA ALA A 81 10.89 -16.28 -11.12
C ALA A 81 9.54 -15.62 -11.45
N LEU A 82 9.31 -14.42 -10.92
CA LEU A 82 8.22 -13.56 -11.36
C LEU A 82 8.66 -12.76 -12.59
N PRO A 83 7.73 -12.37 -13.47
CA PRO A 83 8.02 -11.42 -14.53
C PRO A 83 8.69 -10.16 -13.98
N ASP A 84 9.63 -9.58 -14.73
CA ASP A 84 10.39 -8.40 -14.32
C ASP A 84 9.48 -7.20 -13.98
N ALA A 85 8.24 -7.20 -14.49
CA ALA A 85 7.19 -6.23 -14.16
C ALA A 85 6.79 -6.20 -12.67
N PHE A 86 6.93 -7.31 -11.93
CA PHE A 86 6.67 -7.38 -10.49
C PHE A 86 7.92 -7.06 -9.67
N LEU A 87 9.08 -7.54 -10.12
CA LEU A 87 10.36 -7.36 -9.45
C LEU A 87 11.45 -6.98 -10.46
N PHE A 88 11.81 -5.70 -10.51
CA PHE A 88 13.01 -5.25 -11.20
C PHE A 88 14.27 -5.91 -10.62
N LYS A 89 15.00 -6.65 -11.45
CA LYS A 89 16.37 -7.07 -11.13
C LYS A 89 17.30 -5.93 -11.52
N SER A 90 17.98 -5.34 -10.53
CA SER A 90 18.97 -4.30 -10.85
C SER A 90 20.17 -4.94 -11.58
N LEU A 91 20.49 -4.42 -12.76
CA LEU A 91 21.64 -4.84 -13.57
C LEU A 91 22.96 -4.25 -13.08
N SER A 92 22.93 -3.33 -12.10
CA SER A 92 24.15 -2.75 -11.50
C SER A 92 24.80 -3.74 -10.52
N ARG A 93 26.13 -3.85 -10.58
CA ARG A 93 26.92 -4.61 -9.60
C ARG A 93 26.90 -3.97 -8.21
N GLU A 94 26.68 -2.66 -8.11
CA GLU A 94 26.55 -1.92 -6.84
C GLU A 94 25.11 -1.90 -6.29
N ALA A 95 24.17 -2.59 -6.94
CA ALA A 95 22.78 -2.61 -6.48
C ALA A 95 22.66 -3.19 -5.07
N TRP A 96 22.11 -2.38 -4.15
CA TRP A 96 21.97 -2.70 -2.73
C TRP A 96 21.15 -3.99 -2.45
N SER A 97 20.28 -4.37 -3.38
CA SER A 97 19.65 -5.68 -3.44
C SER A 97 19.38 -6.02 -4.91
N LYS A 98 19.77 -7.23 -5.33
CA LYS A 98 19.50 -7.74 -6.68
C LYS A 98 18.11 -8.39 -6.81
N GLU A 99 17.43 -8.60 -5.69
CA GLU A 99 16.22 -9.44 -5.59
C GLU A 99 15.06 -8.78 -4.84
N SER A 100 15.25 -7.62 -4.21
CA SER A 100 14.21 -6.97 -3.40
C SER A 100 13.88 -5.57 -3.89
N ASN A 101 12.62 -5.35 -4.25
CA ASN A 101 12.13 -4.07 -4.76
C ASN A 101 11.26 -3.34 -3.76
N PHE A 102 11.30 -2.01 -3.83
CA PHE A 102 10.31 -1.19 -3.14
C PHE A 102 8.92 -1.48 -3.72
N ILE A 103 7.98 -1.80 -2.84
CA ILE A 103 6.61 -2.16 -3.21
C ILE A 103 5.56 -1.39 -2.42
N GLY A 104 5.95 -0.41 -1.62
CA GLY A 104 5.00 0.34 -0.81
C GLY A 104 5.56 0.83 0.52
N TYR A 105 4.66 1.31 1.37
CA TYR A 105 5.03 1.88 2.66
C TYR A 105 3.91 1.76 3.70
N VAL A 106 4.30 1.97 4.96
CA VAL A 106 3.36 2.13 6.07
C VAL A 106 3.43 3.57 6.56
N ALA A 107 2.30 4.26 6.59
CA ALA A 107 2.19 5.62 7.08
C ALA A 107 1.13 5.74 8.17
N VAL A 108 1.28 6.73 9.05
CA VAL A 108 0.36 6.99 10.16
C VAL A 108 -0.02 8.46 10.15
N ALA A 109 -1.31 8.75 10.34
CA ALA A 109 -1.81 10.12 10.46
C ALA A 109 -1.14 10.87 11.63
N GLU A 110 -0.69 12.09 11.37
CA GLU A 110 -0.15 12.99 12.40
C GLU A 110 -1.29 13.54 13.29
N ASP A 111 -0.95 14.07 14.47
CA ASP A 111 -1.95 14.46 15.49
C ASP A 111 -2.97 15.49 14.98
N GLU A 112 -2.52 16.46 14.17
CA GLU A 112 -3.39 17.43 13.50
C GLU A 112 -4.44 16.73 12.61
N SER A 113 -4.04 15.68 11.92
CA SER A 113 -4.92 14.91 11.02
C SER A 113 -5.81 13.95 11.79
N VAL A 114 -5.36 13.42 12.92
CA VAL A 114 -6.18 12.62 13.81
C VAL A 114 -7.33 13.42 14.40
N ALA A 115 -7.09 14.70 14.73
CA ALA A 115 -8.16 15.59 15.17
C ALA A 115 -9.22 15.79 14.08
N MET A 116 -8.83 15.90 12.80
CA MET A 116 -9.75 16.06 11.68
C MET A 116 -10.43 14.76 11.23
N LEU A 117 -9.75 13.61 11.34
CA LEU A 117 -10.25 12.29 10.96
C LEU A 117 -11.05 11.61 12.08
N GLU A 118 -10.95 12.13 13.31
CA GLU A 118 -11.49 11.55 14.54
C GLU A 118 -11.00 10.11 14.83
N ARG A 119 -9.89 9.70 14.21
CA ARG A 119 -9.24 8.40 14.35
C ARG A 119 -7.74 8.47 14.05
N ARG A 120 -6.97 7.55 14.62
CA ARG A 120 -5.56 7.31 14.21
C ARG A 120 -5.54 6.41 12.99
N ASP A 121 -5.53 7.01 11.81
CA ASP A 121 -5.51 6.29 10.55
C ASP A 121 -4.10 5.73 10.24
N ILE A 122 -4.00 4.41 10.09
CA ILE A 122 -2.78 3.70 9.68
C ILE A 122 -3.00 3.19 8.27
N VAL A 123 -2.13 3.59 7.35
CA VAL A 123 -2.22 3.25 5.93
C VAL A 123 -1.08 2.34 5.55
N ILE A 124 -1.43 1.22 4.92
CA ILE A 124 -0.50 0.34 4.21
C ILE A 124 -0.79 0.55 2.71
N ALA A 125 0.10 1.29 2.04
CA ALA A 125 -0.04 1.55 0.62
C ALA A 125 0.88 0.58 -0.15
N TRP A 126 0.28 -0.16 -1.07
CA TRP A 126 0.99 -1.09 -1.96
C TRP A 126 1.13 -0.43 -3.33
N ARG A 127 2.33 -0.52 -3.89
CA ARG A 127 2.62 -0.12 -5.26
C ARG A 127 2.05 -1.20 -6.20
N GLY A 128 1.33 -0.77 -7.23
CA GLY A 128 0.98 -1.64 -8.34
C GLY A 128 2.13 -1.81 -9.35
N THR A 129 1.77 -2.23 -10.55
CA THR A 129 2.68 -2.58 -11.64
C THR A 129 3.13 -1.33 -12.40
N ILE A 130 4.44 -1.14 -12.62
CA ILE A 130 5.01 0.06 -13.28
C ILE A 130 5.02 -0.05 -14.81
N GLN A 131 4.97 -1.26 -15.38
CA GLN A 131 4.96 -1.46 -16.83
C GLN A 131 3.85 -2.42 -17.26
N SER A 132 2.95 -1.90 -18.08
CA SER A 132 1.93 -2.65 -18.83
C SER A 132 2.52 -3.48 -20.00
N LEU A 133 3.77 -3.94 -19.91
CA LEU A 133 4.44 -4.71 -20.95
C LEU A 133 4.71 -6.12 -20.45
N GLU A 134 3.67 -6.96 -20.55
CA GLU A 134 3.69 -8.40 -20.85
C GLU A 134 2.27 -8.97 -20.62
N TRP A 135 1.27 -8.45 -21.33
CA TRP A 135 -0.08 -9.04 -21.30
C TRP A 135 -0.15 -10.49 -21.84
N VAL A 136 0.96 -11.13 -22.25
CA VAL A 136 0.90 -12.25 -23.20
C VAL A 136 1.72 -13.49 -22.85
N ASN A 137 2.76 -13.48 -22.01
CA ASN A 137 3.70 -14.61 -22.05
C ASN A 137 3.58 -15.73 -21.02
N ASP A 138 2.65 -15.70 -20.06
CA ASP A 138 2.05 -16.91 -19.47
C ASP A 138 1.13 -16.53 -18.31
N LEU A 139 -0.16 -16.31 -18.60
CA LEU A 139 -1.20 -16.24 -17.56
C LEU A 139 -1.53 -17.64 -17.06
N GLN A 140 -0.58 -18.27 -16.39
CA GLN A 140 -0.88 -19.38 -15.50
C GLN A 140 -1.54 -18.82 -14.24
N PHE A 141 -2.88 -18.80 -14.21
CA PHE A 141 -3.69 -18.47 -13.03
C PHE A 141 -3.65 -19.61 -12.01
N LEU A 142 -2.45 -20.06 -11.65
CA LEU A 142 -2.28 -21.12 -10.68
C LEU A 142 -2.77 -20.63 -9.31
N GLN A 143 -3.60 -21.45 -8.70
CA GLN A 143 -4.19 -21.21 -7.41
C GLN A 143 -3.54 -22.13 -6.38
N LEU A 144 -2.93 -21.55 -5.36
CA LEU A 144 -2.32 -22.27 -4.25
C LEU A 144 -3.23 -22.20 -3.03
N SER A 145 -3.14 -23.22 -2.18
CA SER A 145 -3.80 -23.19 -0.87
C SER A 145 -3.23 -22.04 -0.04
N ALA A 146 -4.11 -21.15 0.41
CA ALA A 146 -3.84 -20.07 1.35
C ALA A 146 -4.13 -20.48 2.80
N SER A 147 -4.42 -21.76 3.05
CA SER A 147 -4.80 -22.25 4.39
C SER A 147 -3.72 -22.01 5.46
N SER A 148 -2.45 -21.93 5.06
CA SER A 148 -1.34 -21.55 5.94
C SER A 148 -1.39 -20.09 6.42
N ILE A 149 -2.09 -19.22 5.68
CA ILE A 149 -2.21 -17.77 5.95
C ILE A 149 -3.57 -17.44 6.56
N LEU A 150 -4.65 -17.94 5.96
CA LEU A 150 -6.04 -17.61 6.32
C LEU A 150 -6.66 -18.62 7.29
N GLY A 151 -5.99 -19.76 7.53
CA GLY A 151 -6.62 -20.91 8.16
C GLY A 151 -7.51 -21.68 7.18
N LYS A 152 -8.08 -22.79 7.65
CA LYS A 152 -9.13 -23.51 6.91
C LYS A 152 -10.48 -22.83 7.15
N GLY A 153 -11.32 -22.79 6.13
CA GLY A 153 -12.66 -22.24 6.24
C GLY A 153 -13.61 -23.15 7.02
N ASP A 154 -14.81 -22.64 7.29
CA ASP A 154 -15.89 -23.42 7.89
C ASP A 154 -16.18 -24.66 7.04
N GLY A 155 -16.39 -25.81 7.70
CA GLY A 155 -16.58 -27.08 6.99
C GLY A 155 -15.31 -27.64 6.33
N ASN A 156 -14.11 -27.22 6.76
CA ASN A 156 -12.81 -27.68 6.24
C ASN A 156 -12.54 -27.24 4.79
N ASP A 157 -13.07 -26.07 4.41
CA ASP A 157 -12.79 -25.45 3.12
C ASP A 157 -11.32 -25.01 2.99
N ASP A 158 -10.78 -25.07 1.77
CA ASP A 158 -9.38 -24.78 1.46
C ASP A 158 -9.27 -23.50 0.62
N PRO A 159 -9.13 -22.32 1.25
CA PRO A 159 -9.11 -21.07 0.52
C PRO A 159 -7.93 -21.04 -0.44
N LYS A 160 -8.18 -20.54 -1.65
CA LYS A 160 -7.17 -20.47 -2.71
C LYS A 160 -6.79 -19.04 -3.04
N VAL A 161 -5.52 -18.81 -3.37
CA VAL A 161 -4.99 -17.51 -3.79
C VAL A 161 -4.07 -17.70 -5.00
N HIS A 162 -3.97 -16.68 -5.85
CA HIS A 162 -3.06 -16.67 -6.99
C HIS A 162 -1.60 -16.87 -6.56
N GLU A 163 -0.88 -17.76 -7.24
CA GLU A 163 0.52 -18.12 -6.94
C GLU A 163 1.45 -16.91 -6.92
N GLY A 164 1.30 -15.97 -7.85
CA GLY A 164 2.11 -14.74 -7.87
C GLY A 164 1.98 -13.91 -6.59
N TRP A 165 0.76 -13.80 -6.04
CA TRP A 165 0.55 -13.10 -4.77
C TRP A 165 1.07 -13.91 -3.58
N TYR A 166 0.87 -15.22 -3.60
CA TYR A 166 1.32 -16.13 -2.53
C TYR A 166 2.85 -16.22 -2.41
N SER A 167 3.54 -16.24 -3.55
CA SER A 167 5.00 -16.41 -3.63
C SER A 167 5.77 -15.13 -3.28
N THR A 168 5.08 -13.99 -3.24
CA THR A 168 5.67 -12.70 -2.87
C THR A 168 6.00 -12.69 -1.37
N ARG A 169 7.29 -12.55 -1.03
CA ARG A 169 7.77 -12.46 0.35
C ARG A 169 8.05 -11.02 0.72
N PHE A 170 7.41 -10.55 1.78
CA PHE A 170 7.50 -9.17 2.24
C PHE A 170 8.58 -8.98 3.31
N ILE A 171 9.36 -7.90 3.15
CA ILE A 171 10.39 -7.46 4.09
C ILE A 171 10.06 -6.03 4.52
N LEU A 172 9.88 -5.86 5.83
CA LEU A 172 9.65 -4.55 6.46
C LEU A 172 10.97 -3.89 6.82
N ARG A 173 11.26 -2.70 6.26
CA ARG A 173 12.46 -1.93 6.63
C ARG A 173 12.08 -0.70 7.44
N LYS A 174 12.73 -0.54 8.61
CA LYS A 174 12.63 0.70 9.40
C LYS A 174 13.35 1.83 8.68
N ILE A 175 12.72 3.00 8.60
CA ILE A 175 13.39 4.21 8.15
C ILE A 175 14.50 4.53 9.16
N ARG A 176 15.76 4.51 8.71
CA ARG A 176 16.92 4.96 9.48
C ARG A 176 17.29 6.36 8.99
N ASN A 177 17.33 7.35 9.88
CA ASN A 177 17.74 8.74 9.58
C ASN A 177 19.19 8.90 9.05
N ARG A 178 19.95 7.80 8.84
CA ARG A 178 21.36 7.84 8.43
C ARG A 178 21.60 7.97 6.92
N HIS A 179 20.57 8.07 6.07
CA HIS A 179 20.74 8.18 4.61
C HIS A 179 20.38 9.55 4.02
N LEU A 180 20.02 10.55 4.84
CA LEU A 180 19.83 11.93 4.38
C LEU A 180 21.14 12.73 4.33
N THR A 181 22.25 12.20 4.86
CA THR A 181 23.54 12.91 4.95
C THR A 181 24.62 12.45 3.96
N LYS A 182 24.34 11.53 3.02
CA LYS A 182 25.37 11.03 2.08
C LYS A 182 25.15 11.35 0.58
N LEU A 183 24.23 12.26 0.24
CA LEU A 183 24.07 12.74 -1.15
C LEU A 183 24.05 14.27 -1.26
N VAL A 184 24.65 14.98 -0.28
CA VAL A 184 24.79 16.46 -0.30
C VAL A 184 26.25 16.90 -0.45
N GLN A 185 27.18 15.98 -0.72
CA GLN A 185 28.56 16.35 -1.06
C GLN A 185 29.00 15.61 -2.32
N ASP A 186 28.76 16.24 -3.46
CA ASP A 186 29.86 16.77 -4.28
C ASP A 186 29.30 17.49 -5.52
N PRO A 187 29.38 18.84 -5.59
CA PRO A 187 29.33 19.55 -6.85
C PRO A 187 30.72 19.54 -7.51
N LYS A 188 30.80 19.10 -8.75
CA LYS A 188 31.73 19.64 -9.73
C LYS A 188 30.97 19.95 -11.01
#